data_AF-A0A926LNL9-F1
#
_entry.id   AF-A0A926LNL9-F1
#
_cell.length_a   1.000
_cell.length_b   1.000
_cell.length_c   1.000
_cell.angle_alpha   90.00
_cell.angle_beta   90.00
_cell.angle_gamma   90.00
#
_symmetry.space_group_name_H-M   'P 1'
#
loop_
_entity.id
_entity.type
_entity.pdbx_description
1 polymer ?
#
loop_
_entity_poly.entity_id
_entity_poly.type
_entity_poly.pdbx_seq_one_letter_code
_entity_poly.pdbx_strand_id
1 'polypeptide(L)'
;PVPYADVVTSTTHKTLGGPRGGIILAKKDFAKKLNSSVFPGFQGGPLEHVIAAKAVSFKVAASEEFKERQRRTVGGARILAERLTAEDARAAGVNVLSGGTDVHLILVDLRASELDGQQAEDRLHEVGITVNRNAVPNDP
;
A
#
# COMPACT_ATOMS: atom_id res chain seq x y z
N PRO A 1 14.02 1.11 -3.77
CA PRO A 1 14.55 1.83 -2.58
C PRO A 1 15.92 1.29 -2.15
N VAL A 2 16.10 -0.03 -2.07
CA VAL A 2 17.42 -0.67 -2.04
C VAL A 2 17.97 -0.73 -3.47
N PRO A 3 19.27 -0.47 -3.74
CA PRO A 3 20.36 -0.22 -2.77
C PRO A 3 20.56 1.24 -2.35
N TYR A 4 19.73 2.17 -2.83
CA TYR A 4 19.97 3.62 -2.71
C TYR A 4 19.79 4.17 -1.29
N ALA A 5 18.76 3.73 -0.57
CA ALA A 5 18.45 4.24 0.77
C ALA A 5 19.35 3.60 1.84
N ASP A 6 19.77 4.40 2.83
CA ASP A 6 20.54 3.93 3.98
C ASP A 6 19.72 3.06 4.94
N VAL A 7 18.44 3.41 5.08
CA VAL A 7 17.46 2.72 5.92
C VAL A 7 16.14 2.61 5.15
N VAL A 8 15.55 1.41 5.15
CA VAL A 8 14.24 1.10 4.56
C VAL A 8 13.37 0.45 5.61
N THR A 9 12.24 1.07 5.91
CA THR A 9 11.21 0.49 6.77
C THR A 9 10.06 -0.05 5.94
N SER A 10 9.39 -1.10 6.41
CA SER A 10 8.19 -1.61 5.77
C SER A 10 7.28 -2.33 6.75
N THR A 11 5.99 -2.33 6.47
CA THR A 11 5.01 -3.19 7.16
C THR A 11 4.94 -4.57 6.51
N THR A 12 4.71 -5.61 7.31
CA THR A 12 4.67 -6.99 6.80
C THR A 12 3.31 -7.47 6.31
N HIS A 13 2.23 -6.72 6.53
CA HIS A 13 0.84 -7.18 6.33
C HIS A 13 0.12 -6.64 5.09
N LYS A 14 0.68 -5.65 4.39
CA LYS A 14 0.03 -5.05 3.21
C LYS A 14 0.26 -5.93 1.97
N THR A 15 0.86 -5.38 0.92
CA THR A 15 1.19 -6.12 -0.31
C THR A 15 2.10 -7.33 -0.07
N LEU A 16 2.84 -7.37 1.06
CA LEU A 16 3.64 -8.52 1.46
C LEU A 16 2.78 -9.72 1.94
N GLY A 17 1.54 -9.48 2.38
CA GLY A 17 0.58 -10.53 2.76
C GLY A 17 0.94 -11.35 4.01
N GLY A 18 1.78 -10.80 4.90
CA GLY A 18 2.16 -11.45 6.15
C GLY A 18 1.41 -10.94 7.39
N PRO A 19 1.91 -11.20 8.61
CA PRO A 19 1.27 -10.77 9.84
C PRO A 19 1.41 -9.26 10.06
N ARG A 20 0.57 -8.69 10.94
CA ARG A 20 0.74 -7.29 11.40
C ARG A 20 2.08 -7.13 12.12
N GLY A 21 2.86 -6.15 11.68
CA GLY A 21 4.23 -5.93 12.15
C GLY A 21 5.03 -5.10 11.14
N GLY A 22 6.31 -4.88 11.46
CA GLY A 22 7.25 -4.18 10.58
C GLY A 22 8.63 -4.82 10.52
N ILE A 23 9.44 -4.31 9.59
CA ILE A 23 10.86 -4.61 9.39
C ILE A 23 11.63 -3.30 9.18
N ILE A 24 12.91 -3.34 9.57
CA ILE A 24 13.88 -2.28 9.29
C ILE A 24 15.07 -2.95 8.61
N LEU A 25 15.31 -2.59 7.34
CA LEU A 25 16.52 -2.96 6.60
C LEU A 25 17.43 -1.75 6.59
N ALA A 26 18.72 -1.93 6.86
CA ALA A 26 19.67 -0.82 6.88
C ALA A 26 21.07 -1.28 6.48
N LYS A 27 21.89 -0.32 6.04
CA LYS A 27 23.34 -0.54 5.92
C LYS A 27 23.93 -0.90 7.29
N LYS A 28 24.99 -1.71 7.28
CA LYS A 28 25.61 -2.27 8.49
C LYS A 28 26.02 -1.20 9.51
N ASP A 29 26.45 -0.03 9.05
CA ASP A 29 26.89 1.08 9.91
C ASP A 29 25.78 1.61 10.84
N PHE A 30 24.51 1.42 10.48
CA PHE A 30 23.36 1.82 11.29
C PHE A 30 22.86 0.73 12.25
N ALA A 31 23.34 -0.51 12.12
CA ALA A 31 22.75 -1.68 12.80
C ALA A 31 22.73 -1.51 14.34
N LYS A 32 23.84 -1.09 14.96
CA LYS A 32 23.92 -0.90 16.41
C LYS A 32 22.90 0.13 16.90
N LYS A 33 22.85 1.30 16.25
CA LYS A 33 21.98 2.41 16.62
C LYS A 33 20.49 2.04 16.50
N LEU A 34 20.13 1.37 15.41
CA LEU A 34 18.75 0.94 15.17
C LEU A 34 18.33 -0.16 16.15
N ASN A 35 19.15 -1.19 16.34
CA ASN A 35 18.84 -2.28 17.27
C ASN A 35 18.67 -1.75 18.70
N SER A 36 19.60 -0.91 19.18
CA SER A 36 19.49 -0.31 20.53
C SER A 36 18.27 0.60 20.69
N SER A 37 17.84 1.26 19.61
CA SER A 37 16.63 2.08 19.61
C SER A 37 15.36 1.23 19.70
N VAL A 38 15.32 0.05 19.08
CA VAL A 38 14.20 -0.89 19.22
C VAL A 38 14.19 -1.46 20.63
N PHE A 39 15.29 -2.07 21.07
CA PHE A 39 15.46 -2.60 22.42
C PHE A 39 16.88 -2.30 22.91
N PRO A 40 17.07 -1.72 24.11
CA PRO A 40 16.05 -1.44 25.14
C PRO A 40 15.32 -0.10 24.99
N GLY A 41 15.42 0.58 23.85
CA GLY A 41 14.86 1.93 23.66
C GLY A 41 13.34 2.03 23.73
N PHE A 42 12.64 1.67 22.65
CA PHE A 42 11.18 1.87 22.53
C PHE A 42 10.32 0.66 22.88
N GLN A 43 10.87 -0.55 22.79
CA GLN A 43 10.14 -1.79 23.00
C GLN A 43 10.76 -2.64 24.11
N GLY A 44 9.94 -3.52 24.69
CA GLY A 44 10.34 -4.56 25.63
C GLY A 44 10.53 -5.92 24.95
N GLY A 45 9.87 -6.95 25.48
CA GLY A 45 9.96 -8.31 24.95
C GLY A 45 9.42 -8.44 23.51
N PRO A 46 10.10 -9.21 22.64
CA PRO A 46 9.65 -9.44 21.26
C PRO A 46 8.39 -10.30 21.20
N LEU A 47 7.58 -10.08 20.16
CA LEU A 47 6.43 -10.95 19.83
C LEU A 47 6.89 -12.12 18.97
N GLU A 48 7.44 -13.16 19.60
CA GLU A 48 8.05 -14.30 18.89
C GLU A 48 7.09 -15.02 17.93
N HIS A 49 5.80 -15.13 18.29
CA HIS A 49 4.78 -15.69 17.40
C HIS A 49 4.60 -14.86 16.11
N VAL A 50 4.75 -13.54 16.18
CA VAL A 50 4.73 -12.66 15.00
C VAL A 50 6.03 -12.79 14.20
N ILE A 51 7.19 -12.93 14.87
CA ILE A 51 8.49 -13.14 14.20
C ILE A 51 8.47 -14.45 13.41
N ALA A 52 7.97 -15.54 14.00
CA ALA A 52 7.79 -16.82 13.32
C ALA A 52 6.86 -16.70 12.11
N ALA A 53 5.73 -16.02 12.25
CA ALA A 53 4.81 -15.78 11.14
C ALA A 53 5.45 -14.96 10.01
N LYS A 54 6.28 -13.95 10.32
CA LYS A 54 7.05 -13.19 9.31
C LYS A 54 8.00 -14.09 8.53
N ALA A 55 8.69 -15.01 9.19
CA ALA A 55 9.59 -15.94 8.52
C ALA A 55 8.86 -16.80 7.47
N VAL A 56 7.66 -17.29 7.80
CA VAL A 56 6.79 -18.00 6.86
C VAL A 56 6.40 -17.08 5.69
N SER A 57 5.97 -15.85 5.98
CA SER A 57 5.61 -14.88 4.93
C SER A 57 6.77 -14.54 4.00
N PHE A 58 8.00 -14.43 4.50
CA PHE A 58 9.17 -14.17 3.65
C PHE A 58 9.51 -15.37 2.76
N LYS A 59 9.35 -16.59 3.26
CA LYS A 59 9.49 -17.80 2.44
C LYS A 59 8.47 -17.83 1.31
N VAL A 60 7.21 -17.49 1.58
CA VAL A 60 6.17 -17.37 0.55
C VAL A 60 6.52 -16.23 -0.42
N ALA A 61 6.95 -15.08 0.08
CA ALA A 61 7.30 -13.92 -0.75
C ALA A 61 8.46 -14.18 -1.72
N ALA A 62 9.33 -15.16 -1.41
CA ALA A 62 10.42 -15.59 -2.28
C ALA A 62 9.99 -16.59 -3.38
N SER A 63 8.72 -16.98 -3.44
CA SER A 63 8.22 -17.94 -4.43
C SER A 63 7.87 -17.29 -5.78
N GLU A 64 7.93 -18.07 -6.86
CA GLU A 64 7.48 -17.61 -8.18
C GLU A 64 5.96 -17.36 -8.22
N GLU A 65 5.17 -18.10 -7.44
CA GLU A 65 3.73 -17.88 -7.32
C GLU A 65 3.42 -16.50 -6.71
N PHE A 66 4.17 -16.11 -5.68
CA PHE A 66 4.04 -14.77 -5.09
C PHE A 66 4.45 -13.69 -6.09
N LYS A 67 5.55 -13.90 -6.82
CA LYS A 67 5.99 -12.98 -7.88
C LYS A 67 4.90 -12.80 -8.94
N GLU A 68 4.27 -13.88 -9.36
CA GLU A 68 3.16 -13.83 -10.31
C GLU A 68 1.94 -13.09 -9.74
N ARG A 69 1.59 -13.35 -8.48
CA ARG A 69 0.55 -12.61 -7.77
C ARG A 69 0.83 -11.10 -7.80
N GLN A 70 2.06 -10.66 -7.54
CA GLN A 70 2.42 -9.24 -7.57
C GLN A 70 2.29 -8.64 -8.98
N ARG A 71 2.65 -9.37 -10.04
CA ARG A 71 2.43 -8.91 -11.43
C ARG A 71 0.95 -8.71 -11.71
N ARG A 72 0.12 -9.67 -11.30
CA ARG A 72 -1.35 -9.60 -11.43
C ARG A 72 -1.95 -8.44 -10.64
N THR A 73 -1.44 -8.15 -9.44
CA THR A 73 -1.87 -6.98 -8.65
C THR A 73 -1.65 -5.67 -9.41
N VAL A 74 -0.46 -5.48 -10.00
CA VAL A 74 -0.16 -4.27 -10.79
C VAL A 74 -0.99 -4.25 -12.08
N GLY A 75 -1.11 -5.37 -12.78
CA GLY A 75 -1.93 -5.48 -13.99
C GLY A 75 -3.41 -5.16 -13.72
N GLY A 76 -3.98 -5.68 -12.63
CA GLY A 76 -5.34 -5.38 -12.22
C GLY A 76 -5.55 -3.90 -11.86
N ALA A 77 -4.58 -3.29 -11.18
CA ALA A 77 -4.63 -1.86 -10.88
C ALA A 77 -4.59 -1.01 -12.17
N ARG A 78 -3.81 -1.41 -13.19
CA ARG A 78 -3.81 -0.71 -14.49
C ARG A 78 -5.13 -0.82 -15.22
N ILE A 79 -5.74 -1.99 -15.25
CA ILE A 79 -7.07 -2.20 -15.85
C ILE A 79 -8.12 -1.29 -15.20
N LEU A 80 -8.12 -1.21 -13.86
CA LEU A 80 -9.02 -0.32 -13.14
C LEU A 80 -8.74 1.16 -13.46
N ALA A 81 -7.47 1.57 -13.54
CA ALA A 81 -7.09 2.94 -13.88
C ALA A 81 -7.57 3.31 -15.29
N GLU A 82 -7.31 2.45 -16.28
CA GLU A 82 -7.76 2.63 -17.66
C GLU A 82 -9.28 2.79 -17.73
N ARG A 83 -10.03 1.93 -17.04
CA ARG A 83 -11.50 2.02 -17.01
C ARG A 83 -11.99 3.33 -16.41
N LEU A 84 -11.36 3.80 -15.33
CA LEU A 84 -11.71 5.06 -14.67
C LEU A 84 -11.29 6.30 -15.47
N THR A 85 -10.44 6.16 -16.48
CA THR A 85 -10.08 7.25 -17.41
C THR A 85 -10.97 7.33 -18.66
N ALA A 86 -11.92 6.41 -18.82
CA ALA A 86 -12.85 6.42 -19.94
C ALA A 86 -13.74 7.68 -19.94
N GLU A 87 -14.26 8.02 -21.12
CA GLU A 87 -15.02 9.26 -21.34
C GLU A 87 -16.23 9.41 -20.43
N ASP A 88 -16.96 8.32 -20.18
CA ASP A 88 -18.13 8.30 -19.31
C ASP A 88 -17.77 8.60 -17.84
N ALA A 89 -16.67 8.02 -17.34
CA ALA A 89 -16.17 8.28 -15.99
C ALA A 89 -15.73 9.74 -15.85
N ARG A 90 -15.00 10.27 -16.85
CA ARG A 90 -14.57 11.67 -16.87
C ARG A 90 -15.75 12.64 -16.94
N ALA A 91 -16.78 12.31 -17.72
CA ALA A 91 -18.01 13.09 -17.80
C ALA A 91 -18.78 13.10 -16.47
N ALA A 92 -18.66 12.06 -15.65
CA ALA A 92 -19.19 12.00 -14.29
C ALA A 92 -18.32 12.71 -13.23
N GLY A 93 -17.28 13.43 -13.65
CA GLY A 93 -16.37 14.15 -12.77
C GLY A 93 -15.34 13.28 -12.04
N VAL A 94 -15.17 12.03 -12.48
CA VAL A 94 -14.16 11.10 -11.94
C VAL A 94 -12.85 11.32 -12.67
N ASN A 95 -11.80 11.70 -11.94
CA ASN A 95 -10.47 11.89 -12.50
C ASN A 95 -9.45 10.98 -11.82
N VAL A 96 -8.63 10.27 -12.59
CA VAL A 96 -7.52 9.49 -12.04
C VAL A 96 -6.31 10.40 -11.88
N LEU A 97 -5.85 10.58 -10.65
CA LEU A 97 -4.65 11.37 -10.39
C LEU A 97 -3.46 10.74 -11.11
N SER A 98 -2.65 11.56 -11.79
CA SER A 98 -1.55 11.16 -12.70
C SER A 98 -1.95 10.40 -13.98
N GLY A 99 -3.26 10.16 -14.21
CA GLY A 99 -3.77 9.53 -15.43
C GLY A 99 -3.58 8.01 -15.52
N GLY A 100 -3.05 7.36 -14.48
CA GLY A 100 -2.78 5.93 -14.48
C GLY A 100 -2.21 5.43 -13.15
N THR A 101 -1.59 4.25 -13.17
CA THR A 101 -0.83 3.73 -12.02
C THR A 101 0.26 2.75 -12.44
N ASP A 102 1.39 2.83 -11.73
CA ASP A 102 2.48 1.85 -11.81
C ASP A 102 2.56 0.96 -10.56
N VAL A 103 1.61 1.13 -9.65
CA VAL A 103 1.56 0.45 -8.36
C VAL A 103 0.19 -0.21 -8.14
N HIS A 104 -0.03 -0.73 -6.94
CA HIS A 104 -1.20 -1.54 -6.58
C HIS A 104 -2.46 -0.75 -6.23
N LEU A 105 -2.45 0.58 -6.41
CA LEU A 105 -3.56 1.46 -6.04
C LEU A 105 -3.76 2.55 -7.08
N ILE A 106 -4.92 3.19 -7.01
CA ILE A 106 -5.32 4.33 -7.83
C ILE A 106 -5.84 5.39 -6.88
N LEU A 107 -5.50 6.66 -7.14
CA LEU A 107 -6.08 7.78 -6.43
C LEU A 107 -7.05 8.51 -7.36
N VAL A 108 -8.31 8.58 -6.95
CA VAL A 108 -9.38 9.24 -7.70
C VAL A 108 -9.62 10.62 -7.09
N ASP A 109 -9.60 11.63 -7.95
CA ASP A 109 -9.96 13.01 -7.66
C ASP A 109 -11.41 13.26 -8.11
N LEU A 110 -12.25 13.63 -7.15
CA LEU A 110 -13.68 13.84 -7.32
C LEU A 110 -14.08 15.33 -7.28
N ARG A 111 -13.12 16.27 -7.31
CA ARG A 111 -13.44 17.71 -7.22
C ARG A 111 -14.31 18.24 -8.38
N ALA A 112 -14.34 17.53 -9.51
CA ALA A 112 -15.21 17.83 -10.63
C ALA A 112 -16.53 17.02 -10.63
N SER A 113 -16.73 16.16 -9.62
CA SER A 113 -17.92 15.34 -9.45
C SER A 113 -18.96 16.06 -8.59
N GLU A 114 -20.20 15.58 -8.66
CA GLU A 114 -21.28 15.99 -7.75
C GLU A 114 -21.12 15.40 -6.33
N LEU A 115 -20.26 14.39 -6.17
CA LEU A 115 -19.98 13.71 -4.91
C LEU A 115 -18.61 14.10 -4.36
N ASP A 116 -18.54 14.32 -3.05
CA ASP A 116 -17.26 14.36 -2.35
C ASP A 116 -16.73 12.94 -2.03
N GLY A 117 -15.51 12.87 -1.48
CA GLY A 117 -14.86 11.61 -1.14
C GLY A 117 -15.61 10.78 -0.09
N GLN A 118 -16.31 11.42 0.86
CA GLN A 118 -17.09 10.72 1.88
C GLN A 118 -18.37 10.15 1.27
N GLN A 119 -19.11 10.94 0.51
CA GLN A 119 -20.33 10.51 -0.15
C GLN A 119 -20.09 9.36 -1.13
N ALA A 120 -18.98 9.41 -1.87
CA ALA A 120 -18.58 8.32 -2.76
C ALA A 120 -18.18 7.05 -1.99
N GLU A 121 -17.42 7.18 -0.90
CA GLU A 121 -17.08 6.04 -0.02
C GLU A 121 -18.33 5.37 0.55
N ASP A 122 -19.28 6.15 1.07
CA ASP A 122 -20.52 5.65 1.66
C ASP A 122 -21.40 4.93 0.62
N ARG A 123 -21.60 5.52 -0.57
CA ARG A 123 -22.38 4.89 -1.65
C ARG A 123 -21.76 3.58 -2.15
N LEU A 124 -20.42 3.53 -2.27
CA LEU A 124 -19.73 2.30 -2.64
C LEU A 124 -19.90 1.23 -1.55
N HIS A 125 -19.84 1.63 -0.27
CA HIS A 125 -20.05 0.74 0.85
C HIS A 125 -21.46 0.12 0.84
N GLU A 126 -22.49 0.91 0.56
CA GLU A 126 -23.89 0.44 0.46
C GLU A 126 -24.09 -0.68 -0.58
N VAL A 127 -23.26 -0.71 -1.62
CA VAL A 127 -23.28 -1.76 -2.66
C VAL A 127 -22.18 -2.82 -2.48
N GLY A 128 -21.53 -2.85 -1.32
CA GLY A 128 -20.54 -3.87 -0.96
C GLY A 128 -19.13 -3.64 -1.50
N ILE A 129 -18.82 -2.44 -1.97
CA ILE A 129 -17.47 -2.06 -2.44
C ILE A 129 -16.77 -1.27 -1.33
N THR A 130 -15.72 -1.85 -0.75
CA THR A 130 -14.94 -1.19 0.31
C THR A 130 -13.77 -0.41 -0.29
N VAL A 131 -13.78 0.90 -0.10
CA VAL A 131 -12.69 1.83 -0.45
C VAL A 131 -12.40 2.71 0.76
N ASN A 132 -11.47 3.66 0.63
CA ASN A 132 -11.27 4.70 1.61
C ASN A 132 -11.11 6.06 0.92
N ARG A 133 -11.75 7.10 1.47
CA ARG A 133 -11.47 8.48 1.07
C ARG A 133 -10.02 8.86 1.42
N ASN A 134 -9.42 9.67 0.56
CA ASN A 134 -8.07 10.20 0.73
C ASN A 134 -8.05 11.66 0.30
N ALA A 135 -7.15 12.43 0.91
CA ALA A 135 -6.87 13.77 0.44
C ALA A 135 -6.21 13.75 -0.95
N VAL A 136 -6.52 14.74 -1.77
CA VAL A 136 -5.88 14.98 -3.07
C VAL A 136 -5.03 16.26 -3.07
N PRO A 137 -4.08 16.45 -4.00
CA PRO A 137 -3.32 17.69 -4.07
C PRO A 137 -4.23 18.91 -4.25
N ASN A 138 -4.08 19.90 -3.37
CA ASN A 138 -4.93 21.09 -3.28
C ASN A 138 -6.41 20.76 -3.02
N ASP A 139 -6.67 19.84 -2.10
CA ASP A 139 -8.00 19.63 -1.51
C ASP A 139 -8.46 20.93 -0.81
N PRO A 140 -9.65 21.47 -1.13
CA PRO A 140 -10.17 22.71 -0.52
C PRO A 140 -10.60 22.56 0.94
#